data_AF-A0A6L8I8W2-F1
#
_entry.id   AF-A0A6L8I8W2-F1
#
_cell.length_a   1.000
_cell.length_b   1.000
_cell.length_c   1.000
_cell.angle_alpha   90.00
_cell.angle_beta   90.00
_cell.angle_gamma   90.00
#
_symmetry.space_group_name_H-M   'P 1'
#
loop_
_entity.id
_entity.type
_entity.pdbx_description
1 polymer ?
#
loop_
_entity_poly.entity_id
_entity_poly.type
_entity_poly.pdbx_seq_one_letter_code
_entity_poly.pdbx_strand_id
1 'polypeptide(L)'
;MSFDRRQRRRVGGGVRWLTLGALAFVIAAVIFNFQWMWGLLFLFWSAPSLVTGVTFLVEPIYRDENPWLFWAIVTLWLGLSLALIGIEVAQLVT
;
A
#
# COMPACT_ATOMS: atom_id res chain seq x y z
N MET A 1 0.45 -47.79 0.50
CA MET A 1 -0.23 -46.55 0.91
C MET A 1 0.81 -45.65 1.58
N SER A 2 1.57 -44.89 0.78
CA SER A 2 2.67 -44.03 1.24
C SER A 2 2.19 -42.59 1.31
N PHE A 3 1.84 -42.13 2.51
CA PHE A 3 1.58 -40.72 2.77
C PHE A 3 2.88 -39.92 2.60
N ASP A 4 2.96 -39.15 1.51
CA ASP A 4 4.09 -38.31 1.15
C ASP A 4 4.20 -37.11 2.12
N ARG A 5 5.21 -37.14 2.99
CA ARG A 5 5.45 -36.13 4.05
C ARG A 5 6.18 -34.89 3.52
N ARG A 6 5.89 -34.44 2.30
CA ARG A 6 6.64 -33.39 1.59
C ARG A 6 5.96 -32.01 1.49
N GLN A 7 5.01 -31.70 2.37
CA GLN A 7 4.34 -30.38 2.36
C GLN A 7 4.59 -29.48 3.57
N ARG A 8 5.66 -29.72 4.33
CA ARG A 8 6.21 -28.68 5.22
C ARG A 8 7.07 -27.71 4.42
N ARG A 9 6.48 -26.96 3.49
CA ARG A 9 7.11 -25.70 3.05
C ARG A 9 7.24 -24.87 4.31
N ARG A 10 8.47 -24.70 4.78
CA ARG A 10 8.82 -23.79 5.86
C ARG A 10 8.25 -22.43 5.47
N VAL A 11 7.10 -22.07 6.04
CA VAL A 11 6.76 -20.67 6.25
C VAL A 11 7.87 -20.19 7.16
N GLY A 12 8.92 -19.60 6.56
CA GLY A 12 9.97 -18.95 7.32
C GLY A 12 9.28 -17.87 8.13
N GLY A 13 9.06 -18.16 9.42
CA GLY A 13 8.57 -17.22 10.42
C GLY A 13 9.62 -16.18 10.75
N GLY A 14 10.19 -15.56 9.72
CA GLY A 14 10.97 -14.34 9.85
C GLY A 14 9.98 -13.20 10.00
N VAL A 15 10.14 -12.43 11.07
CA VAL A 15 9.50 -11.13 11.22
C VAL A 15 9.60 -10.40 9.89
N ARG A 16 8.48 -9.91 9.34
CA ARG A 16 8.53 -9.13 8.10
C ARG A 16 9.05 -7.74 8.45
N TRP A 17 10.37 -7.61 8.59
CA TRP A 17 11.04 -6.37 9.00
C TRP A 17 10.65 -5.18 8.12
N LEU A 18 10.42 -5.41 6.82
CA LEU A 18 9.87 -4.40 5.90
C LEU A 18 8.45 -3.95 6.29
N THR A 19 7.61 -4.89 6.72
CA THR A 19 6.24 -4.59 7.19
C THR A 19 6.27 -3.84 8.53
N LEU A 20 7.17 -4.23 9.45
CA LEU A 20 7.38 -3.48 10.70
C LEU A 20 7.94 -2.08 10.44
N GLY A 21 8.88 -1.94 9.49
CA GLY A 21 9.43 -0.63 9.08
C GLY A 21 8.36 0.26 8.47
N ALA A 22 7.51 -0.27 7.57
CA ALA A 22 6.37 0.44 7.02
C ALA A 22 5.37 0.86 8.11
N LEU A 23 5.10 -0.02 9.08
CA LEU A 23 4.20 0.29 10.20
C LEU A 23 4.78 1.40 11.09
N ALA A 24 6.06 1.33 11.44
CA ALA A 24 6.74 2.37 12.20
C ALA A 24 6.76 3.71 11.45
N PHE A 25 6.93 3.68 10.12
CA PHE A 25 6.89 4.86 9.26
C PHE A 25 5.49 5.50 9.26
N VAL A 26 4.42 4.70 9.18
CA VAL A 26 3.04 5.19 9.31
C VAL A 26 2.82 5.83 10.68
N ILE A 27 3.26 5.18 11.76
CA ILE A 27 3.12 5.71 13.13
C ILE A 27 3.85 7.06 13.27
N ALA A 28 5.07 7.16 12.74
CA ALA A 28 5.82 8.41 12.72
C ALA A 28 5.07 9.50 11.92
N ALA A 29 4.57 9.18 10.72
CA ALA A 29 3.81 10.12 9.90
C ALA A 29 2.57 10.67 10.62
N VAL A 30 1.87 9.84 11.39
CA VAL A 30 0.72 10.25 12.22
C VAL A 30 1.16 11.21 13.32
N ILE A 31 2.20 10.86 14.08
CA ILE A 31 2.66 11.63 15.25
C ILE A 31 3.16 13.02 14.84
N PHE A 32 3.91 13.10 13.74
CA PHE A 32 4.49 14.35 13.26
C PHE A 32 3.56 15.15 12.34
N ASN A 33 2.34 14.66 12.07
CA ASN A 33 1.34 15.30 11.22
C ASN A 33 1.82 15.67 9.81
N PHE A 34 2.85 14.99 9.29
CA PHE A 34 3.40 15.27 7.97
C PHE A 34 2.44 14.78 6.87
N GLN A 35 1.65 15.69 6.29
CA GLN A 35 0.65 15.33 5.28
C GLN A 35 1.33 14.86 3.98
N TRP A 36 2.51 15.38 3.66
CA TRP A 36 3.31 14.93 2.52
C TRP A 36 3.77 13.46 2.64
N MET A 37 4.03 12.96 3.86
CA MET A 37 4.40 11.57 4.11
C MET A 37 3.25 10.62 3.80
N TRP A 38 2.01 11.04 4.07
CA TRP A 38 0.82 10.29 3.69
C TRP A 38 0.73 10.14 2.17
N GLY A 39 0.99 11.21 1.41
CA GLY A 39 1.04 11.13 -0.05
C GLY A 39 2.06 10.10 -0.54
N LEU A 40 3.28 10.12 -0.01
CA LEU A 40 4.30 9.11 -0.33
C LEU A 40 3.86 7.68 0.03
N LEU A 41 3.14 7.51 1.13
CA LEU A 41 2.58 6.22 1.56
C LEU A 41 1.54 5.70 0.59
N PHE A 42 0.63 6.57 0.10
CA PHE A 42 -0.34 6.21 -0.93
C PHE A 42 0.35 5.79 -2.24
N LEU A 43 1.43 6.47 -2.63
CA LEU A 43 2.28 6.08 -3.76
C LEU A 43 2.98 4.74 -3.53
N PHE A 44 3.54 4.54 -2.34
CA PHE A 44 4.22 3.30 -1.98
C PHE A 44 3.28 2.10 -1.96
N TRP A 45 2.01 2.27 -1.58
CA TRP A 45 1.00 1.22 -1.66
C TRP A 45 0.44 1.02 -3.06
N SER A 46 0.32 2.07 -3.88
CA SER A 46 -0.18 1.92 -5.26
C SER A 46 0.82 1.16 -6.14
N ALA A 47 2.12 1.33 -5.94
CA ALA A 47 3.17 0.66 -6.71
C ALA A 47 3.07 -0.89 -6.73
N PRO A 48 3.07 -1.62 -5.60
CA PRO A 48 2.87 -3.05 -5.60
C PRO A 48 1.47 -3.44 -6.08
N SER A 49 0.45 -2.62 -5.82
CA SER A 49 -0.92 -2.86 -6.29
C SER A 49 -1.01 -2.90 -7.83
N LEU A 50 -0.23 -2.05 -8.50
CA LEU A 50 -0.11 -2.02 -9.96
C LEU A 50 0.65 -3.23 -10.52
N VAL A 51 1.67 -3.70 -9.80
CA VAL A 51 2.48 -4.86 -10.21
C VAL A 51 1.72 -6.17 -10.00
N THR A 52 1.02 -6.33 -8.87
CA THR A 52 0.24 -7.53 -8.56
C THR A 52 -1.10 -7.57 -9.29
N GLY A 53 -1.61 -6.43 -9.77
CA GLY A 53 -2.95 -6.33 -10.33
C GLY A 53 -4.04 -6.48 -9.27
N VAL A 54 -3.71 -6.29 -7.99
CA VAL A 54 -4.64 -6.38 -6.86
C VAL A 54 -4.53 -5.12 -6.01
N THR A 55 -5.65 -4.43 -5.82
CA THR A 55 -5.74 -3.30 -4.88
C THR A 55 -6.50 -3.73 -3.63
N PHE A 56 -6.16 -3.16 -2.48
CA PHE A 56 -6.95 -3.29 -1.26
C PHE A 56 -7.55 -1.94 -0.91
N LEU A 57 -8.88 -1.89 -0.80
CA LEU A 57 -9.59 -0.74 -0.21
C LEU A 57 -10.31 -1.17 1.08
N VAL A 58 -11.14 -2.20 0.97
CA VAL A 58 -11.77 -2.93 2.10
C VAL A 58 -11.61 -4.42 1.85
N GLU A 59 -11.88 -4.82 0.61
CA GLU A 59 -11.64 -6.16 0.08
C GLU A 59 -10.57 -6.11 -1.02
N PRO A 60 -9.89 -7.24 -1.30
CA PRO A 60 -9.00 -7.35 -2.45
C PRO A 60 -9.83 -7.25 -3.74
N ILE A 61 -9.51 -6.27 -4.57
CA ILE A 61 -10.08 -6.10 -5.90
C ILE A 61 -9.03 -6.49 -6.93
N TYR A 62 -9.34 -7.52 -7.71
CA TYR A 62 -8.51 -8.01 -8.80
C TYR A 62 -8.83 -7.25 -10.09
N ARG A 63 -7.79 -6.83 -10.82
CA ARG A 63 -7.94 -6.16 -12.12
C ARG A 63 -8.70 -7.02 -13.14
N ASP A 64 -8.54 -8.33 -13.06
CA ASP A 64 -9.13 -9.28 -14.02
C ASP A 64 -10.63 -9.48 -13.81
N GLU A 65 -11.12 -9.34 -12.57
CA GLU A 65 -12.54 -9.47 -12.25
C GLU A 65 -13.30 -8.16 -12.47
N ASN A 66 -12.73 -7.04 -12.03
CA ASN A 66 -13.41 -5.75 -12.09
C ASN A 66 -12.44 -4.61 -12.41
N PRO A 67 -12.05 -4.45 -13.70
CA PRO A 67 -11.01 -3.49 -14.08
C PRO A 67 -11.42 -2.05 -13.80
N TRP A 68 -12.71 -1.73 -13.91
CA TRP A 68 -13.21 -0.37 -13.67
C TRP A 68 -13.03 0.05 -12.21
N LEU A 69 -13.36 -0.85 -11.29
CA LEU A 69 -13.19 -0.62 -9.85
C LEU A 69 -11.71 -0.55 -9.47
N PHE A 70 -10.88 -1.43 -10.03
CA PHE A 70 -9.42 -1.38 -9.88
C PHE A 70 -8.85 -0.01 -10.27
N TRP A 71 -9.16 0.49 -11.46
CA TRP A 71 -8.67 1.78 -11.94
C TRP A 71 -9.23 2.96 -11.15
N ALA A 72 -10.49 2.90 -10.72
CA ALA A 72 -11.08 3.92 -9.86
C ALA A 72 -10.32 4.04 -8.53
N ILE A 73 -9.98 2.89 -7.91
CA ILE A 73 -9.19 2.86 -6.68
C ILE A 73 -7.79 3.39 -6.96
N VAL A 74 -7.05 2.85 -7.93
CA VAL A 74 -5.70 3.34 -8.26
C VAL A 74 -5.68 4.85 -8.50
N THR A 75 -6.63 5.38 -9.27
CA THR A 75 -6.73 6.82 -9.56
C THR A 75 -7.04 7.62 -8.29
N LEU A 76 -7.89 7.10 -7.41
CA LEU A 76 -8.15 7.69 -6.10
C LEU A 76 -6.88 7.76 -5.25
N TRP A 77 -6.10 6.67 -5.17
CA TRP A 77 -4.84 6.62 -4.42
C TRP A 77 -3.82 7.63 -4.97
N LEU A 78 -3.68 7.71 -6.30
CA LEU A 78 -2.80 8.67 -6.96
C LEU A 78 -3.27 10.12 -6.77
N GLY A 79 -4.58 10.35 -6.88
CA GLY A 79 -5.20 11.66 -6.69
C GLY A 79 -5.04 12.17 -5.25
N LEU A 80 -5.27 11.32 -4.25
CA LEU A 80 -5.00 11.62 -2.84
C LEU A 80 -3.53 11.95 -2.61
N SER A 81 -2.62 11.17 -3.20
CA SER A 81 -1.19 11.44 -3.12
C SER A 81 -0.85 12.83 -3.67
N LEU A 82 -1.36 13.17 -4.86
CA LEU A 82 -1.11 14.48 -5.47
C LEU A 82 -1.74 15.62 -4.65
N ALA A 83 -2.96 15.43 -4.17
CA ALA A 83 -3.68 16.45 -3.40
C ALA A 83 -2.95 16.76 -2.09
N LEU A 84 -2.50 15.74 -1.35
CA LEU A 84 -1.79 15.93 -0.08
C LEU A 84 -0.44 16.62 -0.27
N ILE A 85 0.32 16.22 -1.30
CA ILE A 85 1.59 16.88 -1.64
C ILE A 85 1.32 18.32 -2.11
N GLY A 86 0.29 18.54 -2.92
CA GLY A 86 -0.07 19.86 -3.44
C GLY A 86 -0.52 20.83 -2.36
N ILE A 87 -1.30 20.37 -1.37
CA ILE A 87 -1.73 21.18 -0.21
C ILE A 87 -0.52 21.64 0.59
N GLU A 88 0.42 20.75 0.89
CA GLU A 88 1.65 21.08 1.60
C GLU A 88 2.49 22.11 0.84
N VAL A 89 2.64 21.93 -0.48
CA VAL A 89 3.32 22.91 -1.34
C VAL A 89 2.61 24.26 -1.30
N ALA A 90 1.28 24.30 -1.33
CA ALA A 90 0.52 25.54 -1.24
C ALA A 90 0.71 26.23 0.13
N GLN A 91 0.71 25.48 1.23
CA GLN A 91 0.99 26.02 2.56
C GLN A 91 2.40 26.58 2.70
N LEU A 92 3.38 26.02 1.98
CA LEU A 92 4.76 26.49 1.97
C LEU A 92 4.96 27.82 1.23
N VAL A 93 4.03 28.17 0.33
CA VAL A 93 4.13 29.34 -0.56
C VAL A 93 3.23 30.50 -0.11
N THR A 94 2.32 30.27 0.85
CA THR A 94 1.36 31.28 1.36
C THR A 94 1.77 31.79 2.73
#